data_AF-A0A5E7IEV2-F1
#
_entry.id   AF-A0A5E7IEV2-F1
#
_cell.length_a   1.000
_cell.length_b   1.000
_cell.length_c   1.000
_cell.angle_alpha   90.00
_cell.angle_beta   90.00
_cell.angle_gamma   90.00
#
_symmetry.space_group_name_H-M   'P 1'
#
loop_
_entity.id
_entity.type
_entity.pdbx_description
1 polymer ?
#
loop_
_entity_poly.entity_id
_entity_poly.type
_entity_poly.pdbx_seq_one_letter_code
_entity_poly.pdbx_strand_id
1 'polypeptide(L)'
;MKVIPHASLRPEIWPAVVLLVLASLITSGCTRSHSPKLVERDPCLDSGPAHTTAYNKCVSEREERRAEALRILLSDDPADNPQRQVAVPGDSDFQPSDFPDDPMPASFRMPSDLNLKDTRAFPYKARISWKYVSDRFLPSSKESARMMQVDRLIKAAVTADGFAKWGCTVTGGKRQVWVFYTLDDAAFVSRVQAALAQTGPYPIEFSSRKQTDVSAEVQNAEQPRLTPKRCLE
;
A
#
# COMPACT_ATOMS: atom_id res chain seq x y z
N MET A 1 51.32 23.18 -77.21
CA MET A 1 50.23 22.90 -78.19
C MET A 1 48.92 23.10 -77.43
N LYS A 2 48.31 24.29 -77.47
CA LYS A 2 47.28 24.80 -78.43
C LYS A 2 45.90 24.15 -78.13
N VAL A 3 44.78 24.80 -77.80
CA VAL A 3 44.26 26.17 -77.59
C VAL A 3 42.93 26.01 -76.79
N ILE A 4 42.54 26.97 -75.94
CA ILE A 4 41.20 27.08 -75.29
C ILE A 4 40.26 27.87 -76.23
N PRO A 5 38.96 27.51 -76.43
CA PRO A 5 37.84 28.33 -75.89
C PRO A 5 36.57 27.50 -75.52
N HIS A 6 35.82 27.82 -74.46
CA HIS A 6 34.71 28.79 -74.32
C HIS A 6 33.44 28.53 -75.15
N ALA A 7 32.29 28.68 -74.44
CA ALA A 7 30.94 29.01 -74.90
C ALA A 7 30.17 27.85 -75.59
N SER A 8 28.83 27.72 -75.56
CA SER A 8 27.69 28.39 -74.93
C SER A 8 26.44 27.72 -75.53
N LEU A 9 25.27 27.96 -74.93
CA LEU A 9 23.89 27.79 -75.45
C LEU A 9 23.16 26.45 -75.25
N ARG A 10 22.11 26.58 -74.40
CA ARG A 10 20.81 25.85 -74.31
C ARG A 10 20.06 25.78 -75.68
N PRO A 11 18.81 25.27 -75.83
CA PRO A 11 17.84 24.61 -74.92
C PRO A 11 17.31 23.27 -75.51
N GLU A 12 16.51 22.45 -74.83
CA GLU A 12 15.04 22.48 -74.92
C GLU A 12 14.43 21.35 -74.05
N ILE A 13 13.38 21.71 -73.29
CA ILE A 13 12.06 21.05 -73.23
C ILE A 13 12.09 19.52 -72.93
N TRP A 14 11.64 18.97 -71.81
CA TRP A 14 10.44 19.30 -71.04
C TRP A 14 10.55 18.78 -69.59
N PRO A 15 9.82 19.43 -68.65
CA PRO A 15 9.81 19.15 -67.22
C PRO A 15 8.77 18.08 -66.87
N ALA A 16 8.65 17.75 -65.57
CA ALA A 16 7.49 17.11 -64.93
C ALA A 16 7.61 15.64 -64.47
N VAL A 17 8.80 15.10 -64.18
CA VAL A 17 8.87 13.78 -63.48
C VAL A 17 9.80 13.73 -62.26
N VAL A 18 10.57 14.78 -61.92
CA VAL A 18 11.61 14.68 -60.87
C VAL A 18 11.33 15.53 -59.62
N LEU A 19 10.05 15.69 -59.24
CA LEU A 19 9.66 16.43 -58.02
C LEU A 19 8.70 15.65 -57.11
N LEU A 20 8.92 14.34 -56.92
CA LEU A 20 8.14 13.53 -55.96
C LEU A 20 8.97 12.49 -55.18
N VAL A 21 10.22 12.80 -54.81
CA VAL A 21 10.95 11.98 -53.84
C VAL A 21 11.82 12.88 -52.95
N LEU A 22 11.20 13.64 -52.03
CA LEU A 22 11.88 14.32 -50.91
C LEU A 22 10.84 14.91 -49.94
N ALA A 23 10.10 14.05 -49.22
CA ALA A 23 9.35 14.43 -48.01
C ALA A 23 8.81 13.19 -47.28
N SER A 24 9.68 12.38 -46.67
CA SER A 24 9.24 11.30 -45.77
C SER A 24 10.26 10.99 -44.68
N LEU A 25 10.80 12.04 -44.07
CA LEU A 25 11.43 11.97 -42.74
C LEU A 25 10.93 13.18 -41.94
N ILE A 26 10.55 12.95 -40.68
CA ILE A 26 9.91 13.84 -39.68
C ILE A 26 8.39 13.63 -39.54
N THR A 27 8.00 12.52 -38.92
CA THR A 27 6.82 12.42 -38.00
C THR A 27 6.98 11.22 -37.04
N SER A 28 8.10 11.12 -36.32
CA SER A 28 8.11 10.32 -35.08
C SER A 28 7.55 11.18 -33.94
N GLY A 29 6.24 11.44 -34.01
CA GLY A 29 5.49 12.08 -32.95
C GLY A 29 5.40 11.14 -31.75
N CYS A 30 5.74 11.66 -30.57
CA CYS A 30 5.55 11.02 -29.28
C CYS A 30 4.11 10.50 -29.15
N THR A 31 3.88 9.20 -29.28
CA THR A 31 2.64 8.57 -28.83
C THR A 31 2.64 8.53 -27.30
N ARG A 32 2.34 9.69 -26.68
CA ARG A 32 1.76 9.68 -25.34
C ARG A 32 0.48 8.86 -25.44
N SER A 33 0.51 7.65 -24.89
CA SER A 33 -0.68 6.89 -24.54
C SER A 33 -1.49 7.69 -23.52
N HIS A 34 -2.25 8.67 -23.98
CA HIS A 34 -3.34 9.26 -23.23
C HIS A 34 -4.49 8.26 -23.30
N SER A 35 -4.50 7.29 -22.39
CA SER A 35 -5.78 6.71 -21.99
C SER A 35 -6.69 7.89 -21.61
N PRO A 36 -7.90 8.01 -22.18
CA PRO A 36 -8.81 9.08 -21.77
C PRO A 36 -9.02 8.92 -20.26
N LYS A 37 -8.67 9.96 -19.49
CA LYS A 37 -9.01 10.00 -18.07
C LYS A 37 -10.51 9.76 -18.00
N LEU A 38 -10.93 8.78 -17.22
CA LEU A 38 -12.33 8.59 -16.91
C LEU A 38 -12.82 9.94 -16.38
N VAL A 39 -13.69 10.62 -17.13
CA VAL A 39 -14.30 11.87 -16.68
C VAL A 39 -15.32 11.44 -15.63
N GLU A 40 -14.88 11.43 -14.39
CA GLU A 40 -15.75 11.17 -13.25
C GLU A 40 -16.74 12.33 -13.18
N ARG A 41 -18.01 12.05 -13.48
CA ARG A 41 -19.09 13.03 -13.44
C ARG A 41 -19.23 13.54 -12.00
N ASP A 42 -19.28 14.86 -11.83
CA ASP A 42 -19.44 15.47 -10.50
C ASP A 42 -20.72 14.94 -9.82
N PRO A 43 -20.62 14.27 -8.66
CA PRO A 43 -21.79 13.76 -7.93
C PRO A 43 -22.83 14.84 -7.59
N CYS A 44 -22.42 16.11 -7.48
CA CYS A 44 -23.37 17.20 -7.25
C CYS A 44 -24.33 17.47 -8.42
N LEU A 45 -24.02 16.95 -9.62
CA LEU A 45 -24.94 17.01 -10.77
C LEU A 45 -26.19 16.14 -10.59
N ASP A 46 -26.23 15.28 -9.56
CA ASP A 46 -27.44 14.53 -9.18
C ASP A 46 -28.41 15.37 -8.36
N SER A 47 -27.92 16.44 -7.71
CA SER A 47 -28.77 17.39 -6.98
C SER A 47 -29.37 18.47 -7.88
N GLY A 48 -28.80 18.68 -9.06
CA GLY A 48 -29.33 19.59 -10.07
C GLY A 48 -28.28 19.97 -11.13
N PRO A 49 -28.71 20.60 -12.24
CA PRO A 49 -27.79 21.12 -13.25
C PRO A 49 -26.76 22.08 -12.65
N ALA A 50 -25.59 22.19 -13.30
CA ALA A 50 -24.56 23.14 -12.92
C ALA A 50 -25.12 24.57 -12.77
N HIS A 51 -24.60 25.30 -11.79
CA HIS A 51 -25.00 26.68 -11.46
C HIS A 51 -26.42 26.87 -10.92
N THR A 52 -27.18 25.79 -10.69
CA THR A 52 -28.44 25.89 -9.94
C THR A 52 -28.19 26.02 -8.44
N THR A 53 -29.17 26.55 -7.72
CA THR A 53 -29.11 26.65 -6.25
C THR A 53 -28.86 25.30 -5.58
N ALA A 54 -29.47 24.23 -6.09
CA ALA A 54 -29.30 22.87 -5.56
C ALA A 54 -27.88 22.33 -5.81
N TYR A 55 -27.32 22.56 -7.00
CA TYR A 55 -25.92 22.20 -7.30
C TYR A 55 -24.94 22.97 -6.42
N ASN A 56 -25.09 24.30 -6.34
CA ASN A 56 -24.20 25.17 -5.55
C ASN A 56 -24.25 24.81 -4.06
N LYS A 57 -25.43 24.46 -3.53
CA LYS A 57 -25.59 23.98 -2.17
C LYS A 57 -24.81 22.66 -1.94
N CYS A 58 -24.96 21.68 -2.82
CA CYS A 58 -24.20 20.43 -2.74
C CYS A 58 -22.68 20.66 -2.76
N VAL A 59 -22.21 21.57 -3.62
CA VAL A 59 -20.78 21.92 -3.71
C VAL A 59 -20.30 22.54 -2.40
N SER A 60 -21.04 23.50 -1.84
CA SER A 60 -20.72 24.11 -0.53
C SER A 60 -20.66 23.07 0.58
N GLU A 61 -21.67 22.20 0.71
CA GLU A 61 -21.70 21.14 1.72
C GLU A 61 -20.55 20.12 1.54
N ARG A 62 -20.12 19.88 0.31
CA ARG A 62 -18.93 19.04 0.02
C ARG A 62 -17.65 19.74 0.45
N GLU A 63 -17.51 21.04 0.21
CA GLU A 63 -16.35 21.82 0.62
C GLU A 63 -16.27 21.93 2.14
N GLU A 64 -17.39 22.16 2.83
CA GLU A 64 -17.48 22.14 4.29
C GLU A 64 -17.08 20.78 4.86
N ARG A 65 -17.61 19.67 4.32
CA ARG A 65 -17.21 18.32 4.75
C ARG A 65 -15.72 18.06 4.53
N ARG A 66 -15.14 18.55 3.43
CA ARG A 66 -13.69 18.42 3.17
C ARG A 66 -12.86 19.28 4.12
N ALA A 67 -13.29 20.51 4.38
CA ALA A 67 -12.63 21.41 5.31
C ALA A 67 -12.66 20.83 6.73
N GLU A 68 -13.79 20.27 7.16
CA GLU A 68 -13.91 19.62 8.46
C GLU A 68 -13.07 18.34 8.54
N ALA A 69 -13.10 17.49 7.51
CA ALA A 69 -12.22 16.32 7.45
C ALA A 69 -10.74 16.71 7.51
N LEU A 70 -10.34 17.79 6.84
CA LEU A 70 -8.98 18.31 6.90
C LEU A 70 -8.64 18.89 8.27
N ARG A 71 -9.57 19.62 8.89
CA ARG A 71 -9.44 20.13 10.26
C ARG A 71 -9.18 18.98 11.23
N ILE A 72 -10.00 17.94 11.19
CA ILE A 72 -9.85 16.73 12.00
C ILE A 72 -8.49 16.05 11.76
N LEU A 73 -8.06 15.92 10.50
CA LEU A 73 -6.76 15.32 10.17
C LEU A 73 -5.55 16.12 10.67
N LEU A 74 -5.67 17.45 10.71
CA LEU A 74 -4.63 18.37 11.16
C LEU A 74 -4.71 18.69 12.66
N SER A 75 -5.83 18.38 13.31
CA SER A 75 -6.06 18.59 14.72
C SER A 75 -5.06 17.78 15.55
N ASP A 76 -4.55 18.41 16.60
CA ASP A 76 -3.79 17.75 17.66
C ASP A 76 -4.67 17.39 18.86
N ASP A 77 -6.00 17.64 18.78
CA ASP A 77 -6.98 17.20 19.77
C ASP A 77 -7.12 15.66 19.72
N PRO A 78 -6.86 14.96 20.84
CA PRO A 78 -6.97 13.50 20.90
C PRO A 78 -8.39 12.96 20.64
N ALA A 79 -9.44 13.78 20.77
CA ALA A 79 -10.82 13.41 20.45
C ALA A 79 -11.09 13.38 18.93
N ASP A 80 -10.46 14.27 18.17
CA ASP A 80 -10.59 14.34 16.70
C ASP A 80 -9.74 13.27 16.01
N ASN A 81 -8.65 12.84 16.64
CA ASN A 81 -7.73 11.88 16.04
C ASN A 81 -7.37 10.74 17.01
N PRO A 82 -8.33 9.82 17.29
CA PRO A 82 -8.10 8.69 18.20
C PRO A 82 -6.96 7.77 17.72
N GLN A 83 -6.57 7.84 16.44
CA GLN A 83 -5.42 7.12 15.89
C GLN A 83 -4.07 7.84 16.10
N ARG A 84 -4.07 9.16 16.33
CA ARG A 84 -2.86 9.96 16.66
C ARG A 84 -2.54 10.01 18.14
N GLN A 85 -3.40 9.47 19.00
CA GLN A 85 -2.99 9.17 20.37
C GLN A 85 -1.76 8.27 20.27
N VAL A 86 -0.57 8.87 20.45
CA VAL A 86 0.61 8.13 20.88
C VAL A 86 0.12 7.37 22.06
N ALA A 87 0.02 6.04 21.91
CA ALA A 87 -0.66 5.16 22.85
C ALA A 87 -0.53 5.74 24.25
N VAL A 88 -1.61 6.35 24.75
CA VAL A 88 -1.80 6.48 26.18
C VAL A 88 -1.53 5.06 26.65
N PRO A 89 -0.65 4.84 27.65
CA PRO A 89 -0.46 3.50 28.20
C PRO A 89 -1.87 3.03 28.54
N GLY A 90 -2.42 2.19 27.68
CA GLY A 90 -3.73 1.64 27.94
C GLY A 90 -3.58 0.86 29.22
N ASP A 91 -4.71 0.55 29.84
CA ASP A 91 -4.85 -0.54 30.79
C ASP A 91 -4.50 -1.86 30.08
N SER A 92 -3.25 -1.99 29.65
CA SER A 92 -2.69 -3.13 28.97
C SER A 92 -2.23 -4.03 30.08
N ASP A 93 -2.90 -5.16 30.26
CA ASP A 93 -2.51 -6.22 31.18
C ASP A 93 -1.16 -6.90 30.80
N PHE A 94 -0.44 -6.35 29.81
CA PHE A 94 0.91 -6.78 29.46
C PHE A 94 1.92 -6.32 30.49
N GLN A 95 2.67 -7.28 31.00
CA GLN A 95 3.83 -7.05 31.85
C GLN A 95 5.06 -6.79 30.99
N PRO A 96 6.13 -6.18 31.53
CA PRO A 96 7.38 -6.00 30.79
C PRO A 96 7.94 -7.30 30.18
N SER A 97 7.75 -8.45 30.84
CA SER A 97 8.15 -9.78 30.38
C SER A 97 7.37 -10.28 29.15
N ASP A 98 6.24 -9.65 28.82
CA ASP A 98 5.44 -9.96 27.64
C ASP A 98 6.01 -9.35 26.36
N PHE A 99 7.05 -8.52 26.45
CA PHE A 99 7.74 -7.89 25.32
C PHE A 99 9.07 -8.59 25.01
N PRO A 100 9.61 -8.46 23.78
CA PRO A 100 10.90 -9.04 23.41
C PRO A 100 12.02 -8.64 24.37
N ASP A 101 12.93 -9.57 24.65
CA ASP A 101 14.04 -9.37 25.61
C ASP A 101 14.97 -8.22 25.20
N ASP A 102 15.12 -7.99 23.89
CA ASP A 102 15.76 -6.82 23.32
C ASP A 102 14.68 -5.80 22.92
N PRO A 103 14.29 -4.86 23.81
CA PRO A 103 13.20 -3.94 23.57
C PRO A 103 13.58 -2.95 22.46
N MET A 104 12.91 -3.08 21.34
CA MET A 104 12.89 -2.08 20.28
C MET A 104 11.66 -1.19 20.50
N PRO A 105 11.74 0.16 20.44
CA PRO A 105 10.62 1.09 20.72
C PRO A 105 9.33 0.96 19.88
N ALA A 106 8.72 -0.22 19.71
CA ALA A 106 7.69 -0.50 18.73
C ALA A 106 6.24 -0.33 19.23
N SER A 107 5.31 -0.05 18.31
CA SER A 107 3.88 -0.22 18.57
C SER A 107 3.46 -1.65 18.27
N PHE A 108 2.73 -2.27 19.20
CA PHE A 108 2.15 -3.59 19.04
C PHE A 108 0.63 -3.50 18.89
N ARG A 109 0.08 -4.18 17.90
CA ARG A 109 -1.36 -4.40 17.74
C ARG A 109 -1.64 -5.89 17.70
N MET A 110 -2.57 -6.35 18.51
CA MET A 110 -2.95 -7.77 18.59
C MET A 110 -4.47 -7.89 18.67
N PRO A 111 -5.06 -9.03 18.28
CA PRO A 111 -6.44 -9.34 18.61
C PRO A 111 -6.63 -9.40 20.13
N SER A 112 -7.74 -8.90 20.63
CA SER A 112 -8.08 -8.92 22.06
C SER A 112 -8.42 -10.31 22.59
N ASP A 113 -8.80 -11.23 21.70
CA ASP A 113 -9.36 -12.56 22.01
C ASP A 113 -8.45 -13.73 21.61
N LEU A 114 -7.35 -13.47 20.89
CA LEU A 114 -6.47 -14.54 20.42
C LEU A 114 -5.60 -15.09 21.55
N ASN A 115 -5.81 -16.36 21.88
CA ASN A 115 -4.98 -17.09 22.84
C ASN A 115 -4.03 -18.07 22.12
N LEU A 116 -3.03 -18.59 22.83
CA LEU A 116 -2.05 -19.54 22.28
C LEU A 116 -2.68 -20.86 21.85
N LYS A 117 -3.75 -21.33 22.52
CA LYS A 117 -4.42 -22.59 22.15
C LYS A 117 -5.03 -22.50 20.76
N ASP A 118 -5.59 -21.34 20.43
CA ASP A 118 -6.16 -21.04 19.12
C ASP A 118 -5.15 -21.13 17.97
N THR A 119 -3.86 -20.96 18.26
CA THR A 119 -2.78 -21.03 17.25
C THR A 119 -2.31 -22.44 16.95
N ARG A 120 -2.65 -23.43 17.81
CA ARG A 120 -2.20 -24.83 17.67
C ARG A 120 -2.76 -25.55 16.45
N ALA A 121 -3.93 -25.13 15.97
CA ALA A 121 -4.54 -25.68 14.77
C ALA A 121 -3.78 -25.29 13.48
N PHE A 122 -2.82 -24.35 13.59
CA PHE A 122 -2.08 -23.83 12.45
C PHE A 122 -0.62 -24.32 12.54
N PRO A 123 -0.13 -25.16 11.61
CA PRO A 123 1.23 -25.69 11.66
C PRO A 123 2.31 -24.66 11.30
N TYR A 124 1.96 -23.50 10.73
CA TYR A 124 2.94 -22.50 10.29
C TYR A 124 2.72 -21.15 10.96
N LYS A 125 3.83 -20.46 11.24
CA LYS A 125 3.87 -19.05 11.61
C LYS A 125 4.48 -18.26 10.45
N ALA A 126 3.64 -17.51 9.74
CA ALA A 126 4.00 -16.69 8.59
C ALA A 126 4.18 -15.23 9.01
N ARG A 127 5.12 -14.55 8.37
CA ARG A 127 5.40 -13.13 8.55
C ARG A 127 5.48 -12.45 7.20
N ILE A 128 4.88 -11.27 7.13
CA ILE A 128 5.04 -10.32 6.05
C ILE A 128 5.76 -9.12 6.65
N SER A 129 6.83 -8.66 6.03
CA SER A 129 7.59 -7.53 6.54
C SER A 129 7.72 -6.43 5.49
N TRP A 130 7.57 -5.18 5.92
CA TRP A 130 7.69 -3.98 5.10
C TRP A 130 8.74 -3.07 5.72
N LYS A 131 9.85 -2.83 5.01
CA LYS A 131 10.89 -1.88 5.43
C LYS A 131 10.50 -0.47 5.01
N TYR A 132 10.60 0.51 5.91
CA TYR A 132 10.31 1.91 5.62
C TYR A 132 11.48 2.81 5.97
N VAL A 133 11.59 3.92 5.25
CA VAL A 133 12.56 4.98 5.54
C VAL A 133 11.85 6.07 6.33
N SER A 134 12.41 6.41 7.48
CA SER A 134 11.93 7.49 8.34
C SER A 134 13.08 8.00 9.20
N ASP A 135 13.11 9.31 9.42
CA ASP A 135 14.00 9.96 10.41
C ASP A 135 13.47 9.76 11.83
N ARG A 136 12.22 9.30 11.95
CA ARG A 136 11.57 8.94 13.21
C ARG A 136 11.48 7.43 13.34
N PHE A 137 11.17 6.99 14.55
CA PHE A 137 10.95 5.58 14.82
C PHE A 137 9.72 5.02 14.07
N LEU A 138 8.68 5.83 13.85
CA LEU A 138 7.46 5.46 13.13
C LEU A 138 7.49 5.90 11.64
N PRO A 139 6.71 5.23 10.77
CA PRO A 139 6.60 5.61 9.35
C PRO A 139 5.98 7.00 9.15
N SER A 140 6.23 7.62 7.99
CA SER A 140 5.55 8.85 7.59
C SER A 140 4.05 8.62 7.39
N SER A 141 3.21 9.65 7.49
CA SER A 141 1.75 9.50 7.33
C SER A 141 1.36 8.88 5.99
N LYS A 142 2.06 9.24 4.91
CA LYS A 142 1.84 8.65 3.58
C LYS A 142 2.18 7.17 3.56
N GLU A 143 3.28 6.78 4.17
CA GLU A 143 3.71 5.38 4.24
C GLU A 143 2.77 4.57 5.15
N SER A 144 2.37 5.13 6.29
CA SER A 144 1.37 4.55 7.19
C SER A 144 0.04 4.28 6.49
N ALA A 145 -0.44 5.21 5.65
CA ALA A 145 -1.66 5.02 4.88
C ALA A 145 -1.57 3.82 3.92
N ARG A 146 -0.42 3.65 3.24
CA ARG A 146 -0.17 2.49 2.38
C ARG A 146 -0.09 1.19 3.19
N MET A 147 0.60 1.20 4.32
CA MET A 147 0.66 0.05 5.22
C MET A 147 -0.71 -0.34 5.77
N MET A 148 -1.58 0.63 6.07
CA MET A 148 -2.96 0.36 6.50
C MET A 148 -3.81 -0.26 5.38
N GLN A 149 -3.63 0.19 4.13
CA GLN A 149 -4.29 -0.44 2.99
C GLN A 149 -3.85 -1.90 2.86
N VAL A 150 -2.55 -2.17 2.92
CA VAL A 150 -2.00 -3.52 2.84
C VAL A 150 -2.40 -4.40 4.02
N ASP A 151 -2.44 -3.85 5.24
CA ASP A 151 -2.95 -4.54 6.44
C ASP A 151 -4.38 -5.07 6.22
N ARG A 152 -5.27 -4.23 5.69
CA ARG A 152 -6.67 -4.61 5.40
C ARG A 152 -6.77 -5.69 4.33
N LEU A 153 -6.03 -5.52 3.22
CA LEU A 153 -6.06 -6.46 2.10
C LEU A 153 -5.52 -7.84 2.49
N ILE A 154 -4.37 -7.88 3.17
CA ILE A 154 -3.76 -9.13 3.64
C ILE A 154 -4.73 -9.85 4.58
N LYS A 155 -5.22 -9.16 5.62
CA LYS A 155 -6.10 -9.78 6.62
C LYS A 155 -7.34 -10.36 5.96
N ALA A 156 -8.05 -9.58 5.15
CA ALA A 156 -9.25 -10.04 4.44
C ALA A 156 -8.98 -11.30 3.58
N ALA A 157 -7.84 -11.36 2.90
CA ALA A 157 -7.50 -12.47 2.00
C ALA A 157 -7.15 -13.78 2.73
N VAL A 158 -6.52 -13.70 3.89
CA VAL A 158 -5.96 -14.88 4.58
C VAL A 158 -6.80 -15.35 5.75
N THR A 159 -7.63 -14.49 6.36
CA THR A 159 -8.51 -14.91 7.46
C THR A 159 -9.86 -15.44 6.98
N ALA A 160 -10.16 -15.32 5.69
CA ALA A 160 -11.33 -15.93 5.09
C ALA A 160 -11.34 -17.45 5.35
N ASP A 161 -12.53 -17.97 5.67
CA ASP A 161 -12.79 -19.40 5.91
C ASP A 161 -11.95 -20.02 7.04
N GLY A 162 -11.37 -19.18 7.92
CA GLY A 162 -10.49 -19.65 9.00
C GLY A 162 -9.13 -20.18 8.54
N PHE A 163 -8.70 -19.88 7.32
CA PHE A 163 -7.42 -20.35 6.75
C PHE A 163 -6.18 -19.87 7.52
N ALA A 164 -6.25 -18.67 8.09
CA ALA A 164 -5.22 -18.13 8.95
C ALA A 164 -5.83 -17.27 10.08
N LYS A 165 -5.12 -17.19 11.21
CA LYS A 165 -5.39 -16.24 12.29
C LYS A 165 -4.34 -15.14 12.30
N TRP A 166 -4.78 -13.88 12.39
CA TRP A 166 -3.89 -12.75 12.61
C TRP A 166 -3.36 -12.78 14.03
N GLY A 167 -2.04 -12.87 14.20
CA GLY A 167 -1.39 -12.89 15.52
C GLY A 167 -1.14 -11.49 16.06
N CYS A 168 -0.34 -10.72 15.35
CA CYS A 168 -0.04 -9.33 15.72
C CYS A 168 0.50 -8.54 14.52
N THR A 169 0.45 -7.23 14.64
CA THR A 169 1.18 -6.30 13.78
C THR A 169 2.13 -5.49 14.67
N VAL A 170 3.41 -5.46 14.30
CA VAL A 170 4.44 -4.71 15.02
C VAL A 170 5.00 -3.65 14.09
N THR A 171 5.01 -2.39 14.52
CA THR A 171 5.55 -1.27 13.76
C THR A 171 6.66 -0.60 14.55
N GLY A 172 7.88 -0.71 14.05
CA GLY A 172 9.05 -0.13 14.69
C GLY A 172 10.38 -0.56 14.10
N GLY A 173 11.45 0.16 14.44
CA GLY A 173 12.80 -0.15 13.96
C GLY A 173 12.91 -0.12 12.45
N LYS A 174 12.24 0.84 11.82
CA LYS A 174 12.23 1.01 10.35
C LYS A 174 11.57 -0.16 9.60
N ARG A 175 10.71 -0.93 10.29
CA ARG A 175 9.96 -2.04 9.70
C ARG A 175 8.55 -2.18 10.29
N GLN A 176 7.59 -2.56 9.48
CA GLN A 176 6.32 -3.12 9.94
C GLN A 176 6.30 -4.63 9.66
N VAL A 177 5.84 -5.42 10.62
CA VAL A 177 5.71 -6.86 10.50
C VAL A 177 4.28 -7.26 10.82
N TRP A 178 3.64 -7.98 9.91
CA TRP A 178 2.40 -8.69 10.16
C TRP A 178 2.69 -10.16 10.41
N VAL A 179 2.21 -10.69 11.52
CA VAL A 179 2.38 -12.09 11.90
C VAL A 179 1.04 -12.81 11.80
N PHE A 180 1.05 -13.97 11.16
CA PHE A 180 -0.10 -14.85 10.99
C PHE A 180 0.23 -16.28 11.37
N TYR A 181 -0.77 -16.99 11.87
CA TYR A 181 -0.76 -18.43 12.06
C TYR A 181 -1.59 -19.05 10.95
N THR A 182 -1.02 -19.93 10.13
CA THR A 182 -1.67 -20.43 8.91
C THR A 182 -1.55 -21.94 8.73
N LEU A 183 -2.52 -22.51 7.99
CA LEU A 183 -2.61 -23.92 7.65
C LEU A 183 -1.50 -24.36 6.68
N ASP A 184 -1.10 -23.48 5.77
CA ASP A 184 -0.13 -23.77 4.71
C ASP A 184 0.58 -22.48 4.28
N ASP A 185 1.90 -22.49 4.24
CA ASP A 185 2.69 -21.28 3.98
C ASP A 185 2.75 -20.88 2.50
N ALA A 186 2.82 -21.85 1.58
CA ALA A 186 2.81 -21.59 0.14
C ALA A 186 1.45 -21.03 -0.32
N ALA A 187 0.35 -21.59 0.16
CA ALA A 187 -1.01 -21.11 -0.10
C ALA A 187 -1.24 -19.73 0.55
N PHE A 188 -0.68 -19.48 1.74
CA PHE A 188 -0.71 -18.16 2.37
C PHE A 188 -0.05 -17.10 1.48
N VAL A 189 1.18 -17.35 1.00
CA VAL A 189 1.88 -16.42 0.10
C VAL A 189 1.06 -16.17 -1.17
N SER A 190 0.52 -17.23 -1.77
CA SER A 190 -0.29 -17.14 -3.00
C SER A 190 -1.55 -16.28 -2.80
N ARG A 191 -2.28 -16.47 -1.69
CA ARG A 191 -3.47 -15.66 -1.35
C ARG A 191 -3.12 -14.19 -1.16
N VAL A 192 -2.03 -13.89 -0.46
CA VAL A 192 -1.58 -12.51 -0.24
C VAL A 192 -1.17 -11.85 -1.55
N GLN A 193 -0.36 -12.52 -2.36
CA GLN A 193 0.07 -11.99 -3.65
C GLN A 193 -1.12 -11.71 -4.57
N ALA A 194 -2.09 -12.62 -4.63
CA ALA A 194 -3.31 -12.41 -5.40
C ALA A 194 -4.12 -11.18 -4.93
N ALA A 195 -4.25 -11.00 -3.61
CA ALA A 195 -4.96 -9.86 -3.03
C ALA A 195 -4.28 -8.51 -3.29
N LEU A 196 -2.95 -8.49 -3.35
CA LEU A 196 -2.17 -7.27 -3.54
C LEU A 196 -1.88 -6.93 -5.01
N ALA A 197 -2.02 -7.89 -5.92
CA ALA A 197 -1.70 -7.70 -7.34
C ALA A 197 -2.47 -6.53 -8.00
N GLN A 198 -3.69 -6.24 -7.54
CA GLN A 198 -4.55 -5.21 -8.11
C GLN A 198 -4.24 -3.79 -7.61
N THR A 199 -3.54 -3.67 -6.48
CA THR A 199 -3.36 -2.38 -5.79
C THR A 199 -1.92 -1.87 -5.82
N GLY A 200 -1.03 -2.60 -6.50
CA GLY A 200 0.29 -2.16 -6.89
C GLY A 200 1.42 -2.93 -6.21
N PRO A 201 2.67 -2.76 -6.67
CA PRO A 201 3.82 -3.38 -6.04
C PRO A 201 4.04 -2.80 -4.65
N TYR A 202 4.23 -3.69 -3.68
CA TYR A 202 4.56 -3.34 -2.30
C TYR A 202 5.94 -3.89 -1.94
N PRO A 203 6.73 -3.16 -1.14
CA PRO A 203 8.06 -3.59 -0.71
C PRO A 203 7.96 -4.59 0.45
N ILE A 204 7.27 -5.71 0.20
CA ILE A 204 7.01 -6.74 1.21
C ILE A 204 7.94 -7.95 1.02
N GLU A 205 8.42 -8.49 2.14
CA GLU A 205 9.20 -9.71 2.21
C GLU A 205 8.41 -10.76 3.01
N PHE A 206 8.34 -11.98 2.50
CA PHE A 206 7.69 -13.11 3.15
C PHE A 206 8.72 -13.95 3.91
N SER A 207 8.35 -14.43 5.08
CA SER A 207 9.05 -15.50 5.76
C SER A 207 8.05 -16.39 6.50
N SER A 208 8.26 -17.69 6.49
CA SER A 208 7.45 -18.66 7.22
C SER A 208 8.37 -19.59 8.00
N ARG A 209 7.83 -20.17 9.06
CA ARG A 209 8.44 -21.35 9.68
C ARG A 209 7.36 -22.28 10.19
N LYS A 210 7.68 -23.56 10.23
CA LYS A 210 6.87 -24.55 10.93
C LYS A 210 6.88 -24.22 12.43
N GLN A 211 5.72 -24.28 13.07
CA GLN A 211 5.64 -24.17 14.51
C GLN A 211 6.22 -25.43 15.13
N THR A 212 7.18 -25.27 16.04
CA THR A 212 7.59 -26.33 16.95
C THR A 212 6.48 -26.52 17.97
N ASP A 213 6.20 -27.76 18.36
CA ASP A 213 5.12 -28.08 19.30
C ASP A 213 5.18 -27.19 20.54
N VAL A 214 4.23 -26.25 20.65
CA VAL A 214 4.03 -25.36 21.80
C VAL A 214 3.61 -26.17 23.06
N SER A 215 3.57 -27.50 22.95
CA SER A 215 3.13 -28.46 23.96
C SER A 215 4.04 -28.51 25.20
N ALA A 216 5.34 -28.23 25.07
CA ALA A 216 6.25 -28.24 26.23
C ALA A 216 6.15 -26.96 27.09
N GLU A 217 5.85 -25.80 26.48
CA GLU A 217 5.85 -24.51 27.20
C GLU A 217 4.47 -24.11 27.74
N VAL A 218 3.38 -24.55 27.12
CA VAL A 218 2.02 -24.23 27.60
C VAL A 218 1.65 -25.01 28.86
N GLN A 219 2.39 -26.07 29.22
CA GLN A 219 2.15 -26.84 30.45
C GLN A 219 2.42 -26.04 31.73
N ASN A 220 3.18 -24.94 31.65
CA ASN A 220 3.58 -24.12 32.80
C ASN A 220 2.98 -22.71 32.84
N ALA A 221 2.09 -22.37 31.90
CA ALA A 221 1.51 -21.02 31.82
C ALA A 221 0.06 -21.00 32.35
N GLU A 222 -0.14 -20.35 33.49
CA GLU A 222 -1.45 -20.17 34.14
C GLU A 222 -2.48 -19.45 33.26
N GLN A 223 -2.04 -18.74 32.20
CA GLN A 223 -2.91 -18.19 31.17
C GLN A 223 -2.27 -18.36 29.79
N PRO A 224 -2.89 -19.11 28.86
CA PRO A 224 -2.35 -19.31 27.51
C PRO A 224 -2.64 -18.08 26.63
N ARG A 225 -2.41 -16.86 27.11
CA ARG A 225 -2.62 -15.63 26.33
C ARG A 225 -1.49 -15.46 25.31
N LEU A 226 -1.80 -14.95 24.12
CA LEU A 226 -0.76 -14.60 23.16
C LEU A 226 -0.14 -13.25 23.58
N THR A 227 1.17 -13.22 23.78
CA THR A 227 1.91 -12.00 24.19
C THR A 227 2.66 -11.39 23.02
N PRO A 228 3.02 -10.10 23.05
CA PRO A 228 3.87 -9.46 22.03
C PRO A 228 5.15 -10.25 21.73
N LYS A 229 5.84 -10.72 22.78
CA LYS A 229 7.03 -11.57 22.71
C LYS A 229 6.77 -12.85 21.93
N ARG A 230 5.78 -13.63 22.34
CA ARG A 230 5.40 -14.90 21.69
C ARG A 230 4.89 -14.71 20.27
N CYS A 231 4.25 -13.59 19.98
CA CYS A 231 3.82 -13.28 18.63
C CYS A 231 5.02 -12.96 17.71
N LEU A 232 6.09 -12.36 18.21
CA LEU A 232 7.29 -12.09 17.40
C LEU A 232 8.23 -13.29 17.30
N GLU A 233 8.52 -13.95 18.41
CA GLU A 233 9.56 -14.99 18.54
C GLU A 233 9.18 -16.31 17.96
#